data_AF-A0A0S8KL20-F1
#
_entry.id   AF-A0A0S8KL20-F1
#
_cell.length_a   1.000
_cell.length_b   1.000
_cell.length_c   1.000
_cell.angle_alpha   90.00
_cell.angle_beta   90.00
_cell.angle_gamma   90.00
#
_symmetry.space_group_name_H-M   'P 1'
#
loop_
_entity.id
_entity.type
_entity.pdbx_description
1 polymer ?
#
loop_
_entity_poly.entity_id
_entity_poly.type
_entity_poly.pdbx_seq_one_letter_code
_entity_poly.pdbx_strand_id
1 'polypeptide(L)'
;MPPALNVPQARAEISKLNQLLNAKLVVFDDDPTGCQTVHDVKVLTSWEPQLLQKAVRENDFFFVLTNSRAYVENQAIKMNSEIIERLLQSTGRDSLKIISRSDSTLRGHFAGETGVLMNKLGPFDGVLIVPYFREGGRFTVNDTHYVLQGEQLV
;
A
#
# COMPACT_ATOMS: atom_id res chain seq x y z
N MET A 1 -7.91 -2.04 -25.35
CA MET A 1 -7.70 -1.36 -24.06
C MET A 1 -7.65 0.14 -24.29
N PRO A 2 -8.17 0.96 -23.36
CA PRO A 2 -7.98 2.40 -23.45
C PRO A 2 -6.48 2.74 -23.47
N PRO A 3 -6.08 3.83 -24.14
CA PRO A 3 -4.70 4.29 -24.10
C PRO A 3 -4.29 4.61 -22.66
N ALA A 4 -2.99 4.54 -22.37
CA ALA A 4 -2.47 4.96 -21.09
C ALA A 4 -2.89 6.40 -20.80
N LEU A 5 -3.49 6.64 -19.64
CA LEU A 5 -3.83 7.98 -19.21
C LEU A 5 -2.53 8.74 -18.93
N ASN A 6 -2.21 9.71 -19.78
CA ASN A 6 -1.08 10.60 -19.58
C ASN A 6 -1.59 11.89 -18.93
N VAL A 7 -1.21 12.10 -17.67
CA VAL A 7 -1.48 13.32 -16.93
C VAL A 7 -0.16 14.06 -16.75
N PRO A 8 0.11 15.12 -17.55
CA PRO A 8 1.34 15.90 -17.41
C PRO A 8 1.50 16.42 -15.98
N GLN A 9 2.72 16.36 -15.45
CA GLN A 9 3.06 16.88 -14.11
C GLN A 9 2.28 16.27 -12.93
N ALA A 10 1.59 15.13 -13.11
CA ALA A 10 0.77 14.51 -12.06
C ALA A 10 1.49 14.34 -10.71
N ARG A 11 2.78 13.96 -10.70
CA ARG A 11 3.55 13.84 -9.45
C ARG A 11 3.64 15.16 -8.68
N ALA A 12 3.86 16.27 -9.37
CA ALA A 12 3.95 17.59 -8.75
C ALA A 12 2.59 18.05 -8.21
N GLU A 13 1.51 17.79 -8.97
CA GLU A 13 0.15 18.12 -8.55
C GLU A 13 -0.28 17.30 -7.33
N ILE A 14 -0.03 15.99 -7.33
CA ILE A 14 -0.30 15.10 -6.18
C ILE A 14 0.50 15.55 -4.96
N SER A 15 1.79 15.87 -5.12
CA SER A 15 2.61 16.35 -4.01
C SER A 15 2.07 17.66 -3.43
N LYS A 16 1.66 18.61 -4.28
CA LYS A 16 1.07 19.88 -3.85
C LYS A 16 -0.25 19.67 -3.11
N LEU A 17 -1.12 18.77 -3.60
CA LEU A 17 -2.38 18.43 -2.94
C LEU A 17 -2.15 17.77 -1.59
N ASN A 18 -1.20 16.83 -1.51
CA ASN A 18 -0.85 16.19 -0.25
C ASN A 18 -0.34 17.21 0.78
N GLN A 19 0.49 18.17 0.39
CA GLN A 19 0.96 19.23 1.27
C GLN A 19 -0.19 20.14 1.75
N LEU A 20 -1.07 20.55 0.83
CA LEU A 20 -2.21 21.42 1.15
C LEU A 20 -3.19 20.75 2.11
N LEU A 21 -3.39 19.44 1.96
CA LEU A 21 -4.26 18.63 2.82
C LEU A 21 -3.54 18.08 4.05
N ASN A 22 -2.24 18.36 4.21
CA ASN A 22 -1.37 17.72 5.21
C ASN A 22 -1.52 16.18 5.22
N ALA A 23 -1.65 15.57 4.05
CA ALA A 23 -1.84 14.14 3.86
C ALA A 23 -0.49 13.41 3.86
N LYS A 24 -0.43 12.32 4.61
CA LYS A 24 0.71 11.41 4.70
C LYS A 24 0.30 10.06 4.12
N LEU A 25 0.72 9.81 2.88
CA LEU A 25 0.42 8.58 2.16
C LEU A 25 1.50 7.54 2.42
N VAL A 26 1.12 6.44 3.06
CA VAL A 26 2.02 5.36 3.43
C VAL A 26 1.60 4.09 2.72
N VAL A 27 2.53 3.43 2.03
CA VAL A 27 2.27 2.12 1.43
C VAL A 27 2.81 1.05 2.37
N PHE A 28 1.95 0.13 2.79
CA PHE A 28 2.40 -1.11 3.44
C PHE A 28 2.60 -2.16 2.35
N ASP A 29 3.83 -2.64 2.22
CA ASP A 29 4.22 -3.62 1.21
C ASP A 29 4.50 -4.97 1.88
N ASP A 30 3.70 -5.97 1.56
CA ASP A 30 3.75 -7.30 2.19
C ASP A 30 4.97 -8.14 1.77
N ASP A 31 5.76 -7.67 0.79
CA ASP A 31 6.85 -8.40 0.17
C ASP A 31 7.96 -7.50 -0.39
N PRO A 32 9.25 -7.84 -0.17
CA PRO A 32 10.39 -7.05 -0.64
C PRO A 32 10.53 -6.94 -2.16
N THR A 33 9.85 -7.78 -2.95
CA THR A 33 9.96 -7.69 -4.42
C THR A 33 9.13 -6.53 -4.98
N GLY A 34 8.03 -6.17 -4.32
CA GLY A 34 7.12 -5.10 -4.75
C GLY A 34 7.83 -3.74 -4.86
N CYS A 35 8.66 -3.42 -3.87
CA CYS A 35 9.39 -2.15 -3.83
C CYS A 35 10.53 -2.04 -4.86
N GLN A 36 10.90 -3.10 -5.57
CA GLN A 36 11.92 -3.04 -6.64
C GLN A 36 11.42 -2.32 -7.90
N THR A 37 10.10 -2.15 -8.03
CA THR A 37 9.45 -1.52 -9.18
C THR A 37 9.23 -0.02 -9.03
N VAL A 38 9.64 0.56 -7.90
CA VAL A 38 9.47 1.99 -7.60
C VAL A 38 10.83 2.69 -7.49
N HIS A 39 10.86 3.97 -7.83
CA HIS A 39 12.06 4.80 -7.77
C HIS A 39 11.72 6.17 -7.17
N ASP A 40 12.74 6.86 -6.63
CA ASP A 40 12.61 8.17 -5.99
C ASP A 40 11.61 8.22 -4.82
N VAL A 41 11.50 7.12 -4.09
CA VAL A 41 10.60 6.99 -2.93
C VAL A 41 11.36 6.40 -1.74
N LYS A 42 11.04 6.88 -0.54
CA LYS A 42 11.63 6.34 0.68
C LYS A 42 11.00 4.98 0.98
N VAL A 43 11.84 3.96 1.21
CA VAL A 43 11.40 2.63 1.68
C VAL A 43 11.99 2.40 3.06
N LEU A 44 11.13 2.16 4.06
CA LEU A 44 11.53 1.78 5.40
C LEU A 44 11.49 0.25 5.53
N THR A 45 12.62 -0.33 5.93
CA THR A 45 12.77 -1.77 6.21
C THR A 45 12.74 -2.08 7.71
N SER A 46 12.50 -1.06 8.53
CA SER A 46 12.38 -1.14 9.97
C SER A 46 11.30 -0.16 10.42
N TRP A 47 10.53 -0.57 11.43
CA TRP A 47 9.38 0.16 11.96
C TRP A 47 9.65 0.79 13.32
N GLU A 48 10.93 1.00 13.68
CA GLU A 48 11.27 1.68 14.93
C GLU A 48 10.59 3.07 15.01
N PRO A 49 10.04 3.47 16.18
CA PRO A 49 9.24 4.68 16.29
C PRO A 49 9.94 5.94 15.77
N GLN A 50 11.25 6.08 16.03
CA GLN A 50 12.04 7.24 15.59
C GLN A 50 12.19 7.30 14.08
N LEU A 51 12.29 6.15 13.40
CA LEU A 51 12.37 6.08 11.94
C LEU A 51 11.04 6.45 11.29
N LEU A 52 9.92 5.93 11.84
CA LEU A 52 8.58 6.28 11.37
C LEU A 52 8.29 7.78 11.56
N GLN A 53 8.58 8.33 12.74
CA GLN A 53 8.44 9.76 13.04
C GLN A 53 9.25 10.62 12.07
N LYS A 54 10.51 10.24 11.84
CA LYS A 54 11.38 10.93 10.89
C LYS A 54 10.81 10.90 9.47
N ALA A 55 10.36 9.73 9.01
CA ALA A 55 9.80 9.58 7.67
C ALA A 55 8.53 10.41 7.47
N VAL A 56 7.61 10.38 8.43
CA VAL A 56 6.38 11.18 8.43
C VAL A 56 6.67 12.69 8.36
N ARG A 57 7.69 13.15 9.08
CA ARG A 57 8.10 14.57 9.08
C ARG A 57 8.72 14.99 7.75
N GLU A 58 9.56 14.13 7.16
CA GLU A 58 10.39 14.48 5.99
C GLU A 58 9.71 14.17 4.65
N ASN A 59 8.63 13.38 4.65
CA ASN A 59 8.00 12.88 3.42
C ASN A 59 6.47 12.93 3.53
N ASP A 60 5.81 13.22 2.41
CA ASP A 60 4.36 13.07 2.27
C ASP A 60 3.98 11.71 1.67
N PHE A 61 4.95 10.98 1.13
CA PHE A 61 4.80 9.65 0.56
C PHE A 61 5.99 8.76 0.85
N PHE A 62 5.76 7.55 1.38
CA PHE A 62 6.81 6.56 1.59
C PHE A 62 6.24 5.14 1.73
N PHE A 63 7.11 4.15 1.61
CA PHE A 63 6.81 2.74 1.81
C PHE A 63 7.29 2.28 3.18
N VAL A 64 6.52 1.39 3.78
CA VAL A 64 6.93 0.54 4.89
C VAL A 64 6.87 -0.89 4.39
N LEU A 65 8.04 -1.51 4.28
CA LEU A 65 8.15 -2.92 3.98
C LEU A 65 7.78 -3.70 5.24
N THR A 66 6.58 -4.29 5.26
CA THR A 66 6.16 -5.16 6.36
C THR A 66 6.73 -6.56 6.20
N ASN A 67 6.93 -7.00 4.95
CA ASN A 67 7.38 -8.37 4.62
C ASN A 67 6.53 -9.44 5.34
N SER A 68 5.22 -9.16 5.49
CA SER A 68 4.26 -9.97 6.26
C SER A 68 3.78 -11.20 5.52
N ARG A 69 4.03 -11.33 4.21
CA ARG A 69 3.48 -12.43 3.39
C ARG A 69 3.80 -13.82 3.93
N ALA A 70 5.02 -14.01 4.45
CA ALA A 70 5.48 -15.29 4.98
C ALA A 70 5.09 -15.53 6.45
N TYR A 71 4.49 -14.55 7.12
CA TYR A 71 4.09 -14.68 8.52
C TYR A 71 2.78 -15.45 8.64
N VAL A 72 2.43 -15.87 9.85
CA VAL A 72 1.05 -16.29 10.14
C VAL A 72 0.15 -15.06 10.25
N GLU A 73 -1.12 -15.20 9.88
CA GLU A 73 -2.07 -14.07 9.78
C GLU A 73 -2.13 -13.21 11.05
N ASN A 74 -2.24 -13.83 12.23
CA ASN A 74 -2.28 -13.11 13.50
C ASN A 74 -1.02 -12.27 13.78
N GLN A 75 0.15 -12.73 13.32
CA GLN A 75 1.40 -11.95 13.44
C GLN A 75 1.38 -10.76 12.47
N ALA A 76 0.93 -10.95 11.23
CA ALA A 76 0.77 -9.88 10.26
C ALA A 76 -0.22 -8.81 10.77
N ILE A 77 -1.37 -9.23 11.30
CA ILE A 77 -2.37 -8.35 11.92
C ILE A 77 -1.77 -7.53 13.06
N LYS A 78 -1.07 -8.20 14.00
CA LYS A 78 -0.45 -7.53 15.14
C LYS A 78 0.60 -6.51 14.70
N MET A 79 1.47 -6.89 13.76
CA MET A 79 2.50 -6.01 13.23
C MET A 79 1.91 -4.78 12.53
N ASN A 80 0.92 -4.98 11.66
CA ASN A 80 0.22 -3.88 10.99
C ASN A 80 -0.41 -2.91 12.01
N SER A 81 -1.08 -3.45 13.04
CA SER A 81 -1.68 -2.65 14.11
C SER A 81 -0.64 -1.78 14.83
N GLU A 82 0.51 -2.37 15.18
CA GLU A 82 1.58 -1.67 15.88
C GLU A 82 2.21 -0.56 15.02
N ILE A 83 2.45 -0.82 13.74
CA ILE A 83 2.99 0.18 12.81
C ILE A 83 2.00 1.35 12.67
N ILE A 84 0.70 1.07 12.53
CA ILE A 84 -0.35 2.09 12.42
C ILE A 84 -0.39 2.94 13.69
N GLU A 85 -0.34 2.34 14.87
CA GLU A 85 -0.33 3.07 16.15
C GLU A 85 0.89 4.01 16.26
N ARG A 86 2.08 3.54 15.86
CA ARG A 86 3.29 4.37 15.84
C ARG A 86 3.20 5.52 14.81
N LEU A 87 2.59 5.26 13.66
CA LEU A 87 2.31 6.31 12.66
C LEU A 87 1.31 7.33 13.17
N LEU A 88 0.23 6.90 13.83
CA LEU A 88 -0.77 7.78 14.45
C LEU A 88 -0.22 8.63 15.62
N GLN A 89 0.88 8.21 16.24
CA GLN A 89 1.60 9.05 17.20
C GLN A 89 2.43 10.13 16.49
N SER A 90 2.82 9.88 15.24
CA SER A 90 3.66 10.78 14.43
C SER A 90 2.85 11.77 13.59
N THR A 91 1.60 11.42 13.27
CA THR A 91 0.65 12.23 12.50
C THR A 91 -0.78 11.95 12.96
N GLY A 92 -1.70 12.88 12.73
CA GLY A 92 -3.11 12.66 13.05
C GLY A 92 -3.78 11.61 12.16
N ARG A 93 -4.87 11.01 12.66
CA ARG A 93 -5.72 10.07 11.90
C ARG A 93 -6.19 10.65 10.56
N ASP A 94 -6.60 11.91 10.56
CA ASP A 94 -7.15 12.57 9.36
C ASP A 94 -6.09 12.78 8.28
N SER A 95 -4.83 12.95 8.68
CA SER A 95 -3.67 13.10 7.81
C SER A 95 -3.16 11.77 7.27
N LEU A 96 -3.24 10.69 8.05
CA LEU A 96 -2.68 9.39 7.67
C LEU A 96 -3.57 8.68 6.63
N LYS A 97 -2.99 8.34 5.48
CA LYS A 97 -3.61 7.53 4.43
C LYS A 97 -2.74 6.32 4.17
N ILE A 98 -3.33 5.12 4.22
CA ILE A 98 -2.57 3.88 4.01
C ILE A 98 -3.10 3.13 2.80
N ILE A 99 -2.17 2.71 1.94
CA ILE A 99 -2.42 1.76 0.86
C ILE A 99 -1.83 0.41 1.29
N SER A 100 -2.67 -0.62 1.38
CA SER A 100 -2.20 -2.00 1.50
C SER A 100 -1.83 -2.50 0.10
N ARG A 101 -0.53 -2.67 -0.15
CA ARG A 101 0.00 -3.27 -1.37
C ARG A 101 0.32 -4.73 -1.08
N SER A 102 -0.44 -5.61 -1.71
CA SER A 102 -0.30 -7.06 -1.56
C SER A 102 0.08 -7.72 -2.90
N ASP A 103 0.15 -9.04 -2.91
CA ASP A 103 0.53 -9.85 -4.05
C ASP A 103 -0.53 -9.84 -5.15
N SER A 104 -0.10 -9.69 -6.40
CA SER A 104 -1.00 -9.73 -7.56
C SER A 104 -1.75 -11.05 -7.73
N THR A 105 -1.25 -12.18 -7.16
CA THR A 105 -1.97 -13.47 -7.17
C THR A 105 -2.79 -13.71 -5.90
N LEU A 106 -3.11 -12.65 -5.16
CA LEU A 106 -3.95 -12.67 -3.94
C LEU A 106 -3.39 -13.52 -2.79
N ARG A 107 -2.08 -13.83 -2.81
CA ARG A 107 -1.40 -14.49 -1.70
C ARG A 107 -1.19 -13.51 -0.54
N GLY A 108 -1.04 -14.06 0.67
CA GLY A 108 -0.84 -13.27 1.89
C GLY A 108 -2.12 -13.13 2.69
N HIS A 109 -2.21 -12.06 3.49
CA HIS A 109 -3.23 -11.90 4.52
C HIS A 109 -4.15 -10.71 4.24
N PHE A 110 -4.52 -10.49 2.97
CA PHE A 110 -5.20 -9.26 2.54
C PHE A 110 -6.43 -8.91 3.39
N ALA A 111 -7.26 -9.90 3.75
CA ALA A 111 -8.47 -9.69 4.54
C ALA A 111 -8.12 -9.24 5.97
N GLY A 112 -7.14 -9.90 6.60
CA GLY A 112 -6.64 -9.52 7.92
C GLY A 112 -5.98 -8.13 7.92
N GLU A 113 -5.10 -7.86 6.96
CA GLU A 113 -4.37 -6.59 6.87
C GLU A 113 -5.30 -5.40 6.59
N THR A 114 -6.21 -5.53 5.62
CA THR A 114 -7.20 -4.48 5.34
C THR A 114 -8.22 -4.35 6.48
N GLY A 115 -8.55 -5.43 7.18
CA GLY A 115 -9.37 -5.42 8.38
C GLY A 115 -8.76 -4.59 9.51
N VAL A 116 -7.44 -4.68 9.72
CA VAL A 116 -6.73 -3.81 10.68
C VAL A 116 -6.84 -2.34 10.27
N LEU A 117 -6.67 -2.02 8.99
CA LEU A 117 -6.82 -0.64 8.49
C LEU A 117 -8.24 -0.11 8.74
N MET A 118 -9.26 -0.89 8.44
CA MET A 118 -10.65 -0.52 8.70
C MET A 118 -10.88 -0.22 10.20
N ASN A 119 -10.40 -1.10 11.07
CA ASN A 119 -10.57 -0.95 12.52
C ASN A 119 -9.82 0.28 13.08
N LYS A 120 -8.62 0.57 12.58
CA LYS A 120 -7.76 1.64 13.14
C LYS A 120 -8.00 3.01 12.51
N LEU A 121 -8.33 3.05 11.22
CA LEU A 121 -8.40 4.30 10.44
C LEU A 121 -9.79 4.64 9.92
N GLY A 122 -10.73 3.69 9.88
CA GLY A 122 -12.08 3.88 9.35
C GLY A 122 -13.01 4.77 10.20
N PRO A 123 -14.34 4.67 10.05
CA PRO A 123 -15.01 3.80 9.10
C PRO A 123 -14.68 4.19 7.66
N PHE A 124 -14.54 3.20 6.79
CA PHE A 124 -14.49 3.39 5.34
C PHE A 124 -15.76 2.77 4.74
N ASP A 125 -16.30 3.39 3.69
CA ASP A 125 -17.50 2.88 3.01
C ASP A 125 -17.23 1.59 2.21
N GLY A 126 -15.96 1.31 1.89
CA GLY A 126 -15.58 0.12 1.16
C GLY A 126 -14.07 -0.03 0.98
N VAL A 127 -13.68 -1.18 0.44
CA VAL A 127 -12.30 -1.52 0.09
C VAL A 127 -12.24 -1.75 -1.41
N LEU A 128 -11.36 -1.02 -2.09
CA LEU A 128 -11.08 -1.22 -3.52
C LEU A 128 -9.98 -2.25 -3.68
N ILE A 129 -10.29 -3.38 -4.31
CA ILE A 129 -9.33 -4.46 -4.59
C ILE A 129 -8.96 -4.38 -6.07
N VAL A 130 -7.70 -4.02 -6.35
CA VAL A 130 -7.21 -3.74 -7.72
C VAL A 130 -5.96 -4.58 -8.03
N PRO A 131 -6.09 -5.91 -8.24
CA PRO A 131 -4.95 -6.81 -8.46
C PRO A 131 -4.47 -6.85 -9.91
N TYR A 132 -5.07 -6.07 -10.82
CA TYR A 132 -4.68 -5.99 -12.21
C TYR A 132 -3.20 -5.57 -12.34
N PHE A 133 -2.41 -6.38 -13.05
CA PHE A 133 -1.00 -6.08 -13.31
C PHE A 133 -0.55 -6.70 -14.64
N ARG A 134 -0.68 -5.90 -15.71
CA ARG A 134 -0.48 -6.37 -17.09
C ARG A 134 0.93 -6.87 -17.37
N GLU A 135 1.94 -6.18 -16.91
CA GLU A 135 3.35 -6.54 -17.10
C GLU A 135 3.67 -7.88 -16.40
N GLY A 136 2.94 -8.17 -15.32
CA GLY A 136 2.93 -9.48 -14.68
C GLY A 136 2.00 -10.49 -15.34
N GLY A 137 1.22 -10.16 -16.37
CA GLY A 137 0.23 -11.07 -16.96
C GLY A 137 -0.96 -11.37 -16.02
N ARG A 138 -1.30 -10.45 -15.12
CA ARG A 138 -2.44 -10.56 -14.19
C ARG A 138 -3.58 -9.68 -14.67
N PHE A 139 -4.76 -10.28 -14.86
CA PHE A 139 -5.92 -9.62 -15.46
C PHE A 139 -7.15 -9.76 -14.56
N THR A 140 -7.92 -8.69 -14.41
CA THR A 140 -9.22 -8.75 -13.72
C THR A 140 -10.31 -8.40 -14.73
N VAL A 141 -11.22 -9.34 -14.97
CA VAL A 141 -12.31 -9.20 -15.96
C VAL A 141 -13.59 -9.72 -15.31
N ASN A 142 -14.64 -8.89 -15.30
CA ASN A 142 -15.94 -9.24 -14.70
C ASN A 142 -15.79 -9.86 -13.30
N ASP A 143 -15.06 -9.16 -12.42
CA ASP A 143 -14.77 -9.56 -11.03
C ASP A 143 -13.99 -10.88 -10.86
N THR A 144 -13.51 -11.49 -11.94
CA THR A 144 -12.64 -12.67 -11.90
C THR A 144 -11.20 -12.27 -12.15
N HIS A 145 -10.28 -12.75 -11.31
CA HIS A 145 -8.84 -12.51 -11.45
C HIS A 145 -8.14 -13.71 -12.09
N TYR A 146 -7.38 -13.45 -13.15
CA TYR A 146 -6.71 -14.44 -13.99
C TYR A 146 -5.20 -14.23 -14.02
N VAL A 147 -4.48 -15.32 -14.17
CA VAL A 147 -3.03 -15.35 -14.44
C VAL A 147 -2.78 -15.89 -15.84
N LEU A 148 -2.01 -15.16 -16.64
CA LEU A 148 -1.56 -15.61 -17.96
C LEU A 148 -0.51 -16.73 -17.81
N GLN A 149 -0.84 -17.90 -18.33
CA GLN A 149 0.03 -19.06 -18.44
C GLN A 149 0.18 -19.44 -19.92
N GLY A 150 1.34 -19.14 -20.50
CA GLY A 150 1.54 -19.25 -21.95
C GLY A 150 0.61 -18.30 -22.70
N GLU A 151 -0.36 -18.85 -23.44
CA GLU A 151 -1.38 -18.08 -24.18
C GLU A 151 -2.76 -18.10 -23.50
N GLN A 152 -2.89 -18.76 -22.33
CA GLN A 152 -4.17 -18.97 -21.65
C GLN A 152 -4.28 -18.15 -20.37
N LEU A 153 -5.47 -17.62 -20.10
CA LEU A 153 -5.85 -17.02 -18.82
C LEU A 153 -6.45 -18.12 -17.93
N VAL A 154 -5.85 -18.34 -16.76
CA VAL A 154 -6.25 -19.34 -15.76
C VAL A 154 -6.69 -18.65 -14.48
#